data_AF-A0A164T3Y5-F1
#
_entry.id   AF-A0A164T3Y5-F1
#
_cell.length_a   1.000
_cell.length_b   1.000
_cell.length_c   1.000
_cell.angle_alpha   90.00
_cell.angle_beta   90.00
_cell.angle_gamma   90.00
#
_symmetry.space_group_name_H-M   'P 1'
#
loop_
_entity.id
_entity.type
_entity.pdbx_description
1 polymer ?
#
loop_
_entity_poly.entity_id
_entity_poly.type
_entity_poly.pdbx_seq_one_letter_code
_entity_poly.pdbx_strand_id
1 'polypeptide(L)' 'MVEMSGLVSHEKFLCRLTISSLNLLRVIAEQEGCSIEELNAGRVCDWFLKDKLKREQNLDSAVLQWDESNFQL' A
#
# COMPACT_ATOMS: atom_id res chain seq x y z
N MET A 1 2.91 14.71 -11.64
CA MET A 1 1.48 14.62 -12.04
C MET A 1 0.58 15.36 -11.05
N VAL A 2 0.51 15.00 -9.77
CA VAL A 2 -0.30 15.72 -8.77
C VAL A 2 0.10 17.19 -8.59
N GLU A 3 1.38 17.52 -8.72
CA GLU A 3 1.84 18.91 -8.53
C GLU A 3 1.33 19.92 -9.55
N MET A 4 0.88 19.46 -10.72
CA MET A 4 0.42 20.31 -11.83
C MET A 4 -1.11 20.40 -11.92
N SER A 5 -1.84 19.87 -10.94
CA SER A 5 -3.30 19.67 -11.01
C SER A 5 -4.16 20.89 -10.62
N GLY A 6 -3.55 22.04 -10.30
CA GLY A 6 -4.28 23.22 -9.79
C GLY A 6 -4.88 23.04 -8.40
N LEU A 7 -4.71 21.87 -7.77
CA LEU A 7 -5.22 21.52 -6.45
C LEU A 7 -4.50 22.29 -5.34
N VAL A 8 -5.21 22.63 -4.27
CA VAL A 8 -4.62 23.21 -3.06
C VAL A 8 -3.96 22.14 -2.18
N SER A 9 -3.16 22.55 -1.20
CA SER A 9 -2.26 21.64 -0.46
C SER A 9 -2.95 20.41 0.17
N HIS A 10 -4.14 20.58 0.75
CA HIS A 10 -4.88 19.48 1.36
C HIS A 10 -5.44 18.50 0.31
N GLU A 11 -5.89 19.01 -0.84
CA GLU A 11 -6.34 18.19 -1.96
C GLU A 11 -5.19 17.43 -2.60
N LYS A 12 -4.01 18.07 -2.74
CA LYS A 12 -2.80 17.39 -3.22
C LYS A 12 -2.40 16.24 -2.29
N PHE A 13 -2.47 16.45 -0.98
CA PHE A 13 -2.24 15.39 0.00
C PHE A 13 -3.22 14.23 -0.18
N LEU A 14 -4.52 14.52 -0.21
CA LEU A 14 -5.54 13.49 -0.39
C LEU A 14 -5.40 12.77 -1.74
N CYS A 15 -5.05 13.50 -2.80
CA CYS A 15 -4.81 12.94 -4.13
C CYS A 15 -3.63 11.97 -4.12
N ARG A 16 -2.50 12.36 -3.51
CA ARG A 16 -1.33 11.47 -3.33
C ARG A 16 -1.70 10.22 -2.53
N LEU A 17 -2.41 10.39 -1.41
CA LEU A 17 -2.87 9.27 -0.59
C LEU A 17 -3.74 8.31 -1.39
N THR A 18 -4.72 8.83 -2.13
CA THR A 18 -5.65 8.04 -2.93
C THR A 18 -4.93 7.26 -4.05
N ILE A 19 -3.99 7.90 -4.76
CA ILE A 19 -3.19 7.25 -5.79
C ILE A 19 -2.31 6.15 -5.19
N SER A 20 -1.66 6.43 -4.06
CA SER A 20 -0.86 5.42 -3.34
C SER A 20 -1.70 4.23 -2.91
N SER A 21 -2.90 4.46 -2.36
CA SER A 21 -3.84 3.39 -2.00
C SER A 21 -4.26 2.56 -3.22
N LEU A 22 -4.60 3.20 -4.35
CA LEU A 22 -4.97 2.50 -5.58
C LEU A 22 -3.83 1.62 -6.12
N ASN A 23 -2.59 2.13 -6.10
CA ASN A 23 -1.43 1.38 -6.56
C ASN A 23 -1.17 0.16 -5.66
N LEU A 24 -1.29 0.32 -4.34
CA LEU A 24 -1.16 -0.81 -3.42
C LEU A 24 -2.26 -1.85 -3.63
N LEU A 25 -3.51 -1.43 -3.79
CA LEU A 25 -4.62 -2.35 -4.09
C LEU A 25 -4.38 -3.16 -5.38
N ARG A 26 -3.77 -2.57 -6.40
CA ARG A 26 -3.37 -3.30 -7.62
C ARG A 26 -2.33 -4.38 -7.34
N VAL A 27 -1.32 -4.07 -6.53
CA VAL A 27 -0.29 -5.04 -6.11
C VAL A 27 -0.91 -6.18 -5.29
N ILE A 28 -1.83 -5.87 -4.37
CA ILE A 28 -2.55 -6.86 -3.58
C ILE A 28 -3.36 -7.80 -4.50
N ALA A 29 -4.13 -7.24 -5.43
CA ALA A 29 -4.94 -8.01 -6.37
C ALA A 29 -4.08 -8.97 -7.20
N GLU A 30 -2.94 -8.48 -7.72
CA GLU A 30 -1.98 -9.28 -8.48
C GLU A 30 -1.40 -10.44 -7.65
N GLN A 31 -0.99 -10.18 -6.40
CA GLN A 31 -0.41 -11.22 -5.54
C GLN A 31 -1.44 -12.24 -5.03
N GLU A 32 -2.68 -11.84 -4.81
CA GLU A 32 -3.78 -12.73 -4.44
C GLU A 32 -4.43 -13.41 -5.66
N GLY A 33 -3.97 -13.09 -6.88
CA GLY A 33 -4.46 -13.71 -8.12
C GLY A 33 -5.93 -13.42 -8.41
N CYS A 34 -6.42 -12.23 -8.06
CA CYS A 34 -7.80 -11.81 -8.26
C CYS A 34 -7.90 -10.43 -8.92
N SER A 35 -9.09 -10.06 -9.38
CA SER A 35 -9.36 -8.70 -9.87
C SER A 35 -9.43 -7.71 -8.71
N ILE A 36 -9.21 -6.42 -8.99
CA ILE A 36 -9.25 -5.38 -7.95
C ILE A 36 -10.67 -5.22 -7.36
N GLU A 37 -11.70 -5.52 -8.15
CA GLU A 37 -13.11 -5.50 -7.77
C GLU A 37 -13.49 -6.60 -6.76
N GLU A 38 -12.72 -7.69 -6.73
CA GLU A 38 -12.91 -8.79 -5.79
C GLU A 38 -12.23 -8.55 -4.43
N LEU A 39 -11.40 -7.51 -4.33
CA LEU A 39 -10.80 -7.14 -3.05
C LEU A 39 -11.86 -6.62 -2.08
N ASN A 40 -11.83 -7.15 -0.88
CA ASN A 40 -12.62 -6.67 0.25
C ASN A 40 -11.70 -6.44 1.45
N ALA A 41 -12.24 -5.84 2.51
CA ALA A 41 -11.47 -5.53 3.71
C ALA A 41 -10.76 -6.75 4.31
N GLY A 42 -11.39 -7.93 4.28
CA GLY A 42 -10.79 -9.17 4.78
C GLY A 42 -9.55 -9.57 3.98
N ARG A 43 -9.65 -9.62 2.65
CA ARG A 43 -8.51 -9.95 1.77
C ARG A 43 -7.35 -8.95 1.91
N VAL A 44 -7.68 -7.67 2.05
CA VAL A 44 -6.67 -6.63 2.28
C VAL A 44 -5.96 -6.87 3.62
N CYS A 45 -6.71 -7.07 4.71
CA CYS A 45 -6.12 -7.37 6.03
C CYS A 45 -5.24 -8.64 6.00
N ASP A 46 -5.72 -9.71 5.38
CA ASP A 46 -4.97 -10.96 5.26
C ASP A 46 -3.67 -10.76 4.50
N TRP A 47 -3.69 -10.00 3.41
CA TRP A 47 -2.48 -9.67 2.65
C TRP A 47 -1.49 -8.87 3.50
N PHE A 48 -1.94 -7.88 4.27
CA PHE A 48 -1.06 -7.11 5.17
C PHE A 48 -0.38 -8.01 6.22
N LEU A 49 -1.09 -9.00 6.76
CA LEU A 49 -0.51 -9.98 7.68
C LEU A 49 0.55 -10.85 6.98
N LYS A 50 0.27 -11.34 5.76
CA LYS A 50 1.24 -12.12 4.97
C LYS A 50 2.49 -11.29 4.65
N ASP A 51 2.32 -10.02 4.24
CA ASP A 51 3.44 -9.14 3.90
C ASP A 51 4.29 -8.77 5.13
N LYS A 52 3.66 -8.60 6.30
CA LYS A 52 4.38 -8.48 7.58
C LYS A 52 5.22 -9.72 7.87
N LEU A 53 4.67 -10.93 7.72
CA LEU A 53 5.43 -12.17 7.95
C LEU A 53 6.61 -12.31 6.97
N LYS A 54 6.45 -11.86 5.72
CA LYS A 54 7.56 -11.80 4.75
C LYS A 54 8.67 -10.87 5.24
N ARG A 55 8.34 -9.68 5.74
CA ARG A 55 9.32 -8.74 6.31
C ARG A 55 10.11 -9.35 7.45
N GLU A 56 9.42 -10.04 8.37
CA GLU A 56 10.04 -10.67 9.53
C GLU A 56 11.04 -11.77 9.14
N GLN A 57 10.81 -12.46 8.01
CA GLN A 57 11.71 -13.49 7.50
C GLN A 57 12.85 -12.90 6.65
N ASN A 58 12.52 -11.95 5.78
CA ASN A 58 13.45 -11.23 4.92
C ASN A 58 12.82 -9.91 4.45
N LEU A 59 13.38 -8.78 4.90
CA LEU A 59 12.91 -7.43 4.58
C LEU A 59 12.80 -7.16 3.07
N ASP A 60 13.69 -7.74 2.25
CA ASP A 60 13.69 -7.52 0.79
C ASP A 60 12.58 -8.30 0.07
N SER A 61 11.93 -9.25 0.75
CA SER A 61 10.90 -10.11 0.17
C SER A 61 9.48 -9.55 0.31
N ALA A 62 9.29 -8.53 1.15
CA ALA A 62 8.01 -7.87 1.36
C ALA A 62 7.82 -6.71 0.39
N VAL A 63 6.57 -6.44 0.04
CA VAL A 63 6.20 -5.30 -0.78
C VAL A 63 6.35 -4.01 0.02
N LEU A 64 5.85 -4.01 1.26
CA LEU A 64 6.02 -2.87 2.14
C LEU A 64 7.34 -3.02 2.89
N GLN A 65 8.33 -2.21 2.51
CA GLN A 65 9.64 -2.19 3.16
C GLN A 65 9.64 -1.21 4.34
N TRP A 66 8.79 -1.47 5.33
CA TRP A 66 8.77 -0.68 6.56
C TRP A 66 9.87 -1.18 7.50
N ASP A 67 10.95 -0.39 7.61
CA ASP A 67 11.99 -0.57 8.62
C ASP A 67 11.48 -0.07 9.96
N GLU A 68 11.20 -1.00 10.88
CA GLU A 68 10.77 -0.70 12.25
C GLU A 68 11.88 0.03 13.05
N SER A 69 13.14 -0.03 12.59
CA SER A 69 14.27 0.71 13.20
C SER A 69 14.13 2.23 13.03
N ASN A 70 13.35 2.70 12.04
CA ASN A 70 13.06 4.13 11.83
C ASN A 70 11.82 4.62 12.61
N PHE A 71 11.10 3.72 13.29
CA PHE A 71 10.01 4.09 14.21
C PHE A 71 10.56 4.32 15.62
N GLN A 72 11.44 5.30 15.80
CA GLN A 72 11.65 5.90 17.12
C GLN A 72 10.55 6.96 17.32
N LEU A 73 9.51 6.58 18.07
CA LEU A 73 8.53 7.49 18.65
C LEU A 73 9.15 8.25 19.84
#